data_AF-A0A849Z416-F1
#
_entry.id   AF-A0A849Z416-F1
#
_cell.length_a   1.000
_cell.length_b   1.000
_cell.length_c   1.000
_cell.angle_alpha   90.00
_cell.angle_beta   90.00
_cell.angle_gamma   90.00
#
_symmetry.space_group_name_H-M   'P 1'
#
loop_
_entity.id
_entity.type
_entity.pdbx_description
1 polymer ?
#
loop_
_entity_poly.entity_id
_entity_poly.type
_entity_poly.pdbx_seq_one_letter_code
_entity_poly.pdbx_strand_id
1 'polypeptide(L)'
;YIDLKAAPGKVAQGTLAGADVTLELTDANFIGMATGKLNPQKLYFAGDLKISGNVMASQKLEFLKKIDGEKLRAEMQAAGRLPAAAAGGAAASAAAAASPDTLTSADVFVAIRDYVEKNPDLASQLKTIFQFRLANPDSAHFIDLKEGKGSVGAGMHASPDVTLDLSNEDFLAMTSGGADPQKLYFAGKLKISGNVMASQKLMFLKKVDPKSAQEAITKARAAGGGQQAAAATTTAKAARAPEIMKALGERLTKEPALAKELGGTVAIKVGGDVWTIDDKGTIGHASVGGADLASAKAVLTMSDEDFAEVAKTGDLRGGFQRGKVRIDGDIRYAQRLGFLKGLAS
;
A
#
# COMPACT_ATOMS: atom_id res chain seq x y z
N TYR A 1 14.24 -15.44 -14.49
CA TYR A 1 14.79 -14.58 -15.56
C TYR A 1 14.70 -15.29 -16.92
N ILE A 2 14.70 -14.52 -18.01
CA ILE A 2 14.77 -15.01 -19.39
C ILE A 2 16.09 -14.48 -19.97
N ASP A 3 16.98 -15.37 -20.36
CA ASP A 3 18.25 -15.03 -21.02
C ASP A 3 18.18 -15.43 -22.49
N LEU A 4 18.14 -14.41 -23.35
CA LEU A 4 18.11 -14.57 -24.82
C LEU A 4 19.46 -14.27 -25.47
N LYS A 5 20.51 -14.00 -24.68
CA LYS A 5 21.86 -13.73 -25.20
C LYS A 5 22.60 -15.01 -25.55
N ALA A 6 22.25 -16.13 -24.91
CA ALA A 6 22.75 -17.46 -25.23
C ALA A 6 21.79 -18.21 -26.18
N ALA A 7 22.33 -19.05 -27.07
CA ALA A 7 21.56 -19.94 -27.93
C ALA A 7 21.79 -21.41 -27.51
N PRO A 8 20.73 -22.19 -27.19
CA PRO A 8 19.33 -21.79 -27.11
C PRO A 8 19.06 -20.87 -25.90
N GLY A 9 18.05 -20.00 -26.03
CA GLY A 9 17.63 -19.11 -24.94
C GLY A 9 17.24 -19.91 -23.69
N LYS A 10 17.55 -19.37 -22.51
CA LYS A 10 17.34 -20.02 -21.22
C LYS A 10 16.25 -19.33 -20.42
N VAL A 11 15.34 -20.12 -19.84
CA VAL A 11 14.37 -19.66 -18.83
C VAL A 11 14.70 -20.34 -17.51
N ALA A 12 14.84 -19.57 -16.44
CA ALA A 12 15.11 -20.11 -15.10
C ALA A 12 14.46 -19.25 -14.01
N GLN A 13 14.16 -19.86 -12.86
CA GLN A 13 13.70 -19.15 -11.67
C GLN A 13 14.89 -18.55 -10.91
N GLY A 14 14.70 -17.37 -10.30
CA GLY A 14 15.74 -16.67 -9.53
C GLY A 14 16.17 -15.32 -10.14
N THR A 15 17.09 -14.66 -9.45
CA THR A 15 17.62 -13.33 -9.80
C THR A 15 18.76 -13.44 -10.81
N LEU A 16 18.76 -12.58 -11.83
CA LEU A 16 19.87 -12.45 -12.78
C LEU A 16 20.60 -11.12 -12.53
N ALA A 17 21.85 -11.19 -12.08
CA ALA A 17 22.69 -10.00 -11.96
C ALA A 17 23.01 -9.45 -13.36
N GLY A 18 22.77 -8.16 -13.58
CA GLY A 18 23.02 -7.52 -14.88
C GLY A 18 21.96 -7.78 -15.95
N ALA A 19 20.69 -7.98 -15.56
CA ALA A 19 19.59 -8.06 -16.51
C ALA A 19 19.48 -6.76 -17.34
N ASP A 20 19.35 -6.89 -18.66
CA ASP A 20 19.19 -5.72 -19.55
C ASP A 20 17.88 -4.99 -19.30
N VAL A 21 16.85 -5.73 -18.90
CA VAL A 21 15.52 -5.22 -18.55
C VAL A 21 14.99 -6.01 -17.37
N THR A 22 14.43 -5.30 -16.40
CA THR A 22 13.69 -5.89 -15.30
C THR A 22 12.24 -5.43 -15.37
N LEU A 23 11.32 -6.38 -15.30
CA LEU A 23 9.88 -6.18 -15.24
C LEU A 23 9.43 -6.55 -13.83
N GLU A 24 8.88 -5.60 -13.10
CA GLU A 24 8.33 -5.82 -11.77
C GLU A 24 6.81 -5.65 -11.84
N LEU A 25 6.09 -6.72 -11.51
CA LEU A 25 4.65 -6.84 -11.58
C LEU A 25 4.20 -8.08 -10.79
N THR A 26 2.91 -8.16 -10.49
CA THR A 26 2.32 -9.34 -9.86
C THR A 26 2.20 -10.51 -10.85
N ASP A 27 2.14 -11.74 -10.34
CA ASP A 27 1.90 -12.94 -11.15
C ASP A 27 0.57 -12.85 -11.91
N ALA A 28 -0.47 -12.28 -11.29
CA ALA A 28 -1.76 -12.06 -11.93
C ALA A 28 -1.63 -11.10 -13.14
N ASN A 29 -0.88 -10.01 -12.99
CA ASN A 29 -0.62 -9.07 -14.07
C ASN A 29 0.24 -9.70 -15.16
N PHE A 30 1.25 -10.49 -14.79
CA PHE A 30 2.11 -11.21 -15.72
C PHE A 30 1.32 -12.21 -16.56
N ILE A 31 0.48 -13.03 -15.92
CA ILE A 31 -0.42 -13.97 -16.60
C ILE A 31 -1.42 -13.21 -17.49
N GLY A 32 -1.98 -12.10 -17.00
CA GLY A 32 -2.88 -11.27 -17.78
C GLY A 32 -2.22 -10.70 -19.04
N MET A 33 -0.97 -10.25 -18.96
CA MET A 33 -0.21 -9.80 -20.13
C MET A 33 0.16 -10.94 -21.06
N ALA A 34 0.65 -12.07 -20.53
CA ALA A 34 1.07 -13.23 -21.31
C ALA A 34 -0.10 -13.91 -22.04
N THR A 35 -1.32 -13.81 -21.49
CA THR A 35 -2.56 -14.30 -22.12
C THR A 35 -3.28 -13.24 -22.95
N GLY A 36 -2.73 -12.03 -23.08
CA GLY A 36 -3.33 -10.94 -23.86
C GLY A 36 -4.55 -10.28 -23.22
N LYS A 37 -4.93 -10.65 -21.99
CA LYS A 37 -6.07 -10.09 -21.24
C LYS A 37 -5.79 -8.68 -20.70
N LEU A 38 -4.55 -8.40 -20.33
CA LEU A 38 -4.14 -7.10 -19.80
C LEU A 38 -3.22 -6.40 -20.78
N ASN A 39 -3.42 -5.09 -20.91
CA ASN A 39 -2.56 -4.26 -21.75
C ASN A 39 -1.33 -3.80 -20.94
N PRO A 40 -0.10 -4.17 -21.36
CA PRO A 40 1.12 -3.81 -20.64
C PRO A 40 1.35 -2.31 -20.48
N GLN A 41 0.95 -1.52 -21.49
CA GLN A 41 1.12 -0.06 -21.45
C GLN A 41 0.18 0.58 -20.42
N LYS A 42 -1.06 0.07 -20.30
CA LYS A 42 -1.98 0.50 -19.24
C LYS A 42 -1.46 0.16 -17.85
N LEU A 43 -0.93 -1.05 -17.67
CA LEU A 43 -0.31 -1.46 -16.40
C LEU A 43 0.90 -0.60 -16.05
N TYR A 44 1.71 -0.22 -17.04
CA TYR A 44 2.85 0.66 -16.83
C TYR A 44 2.45 2.05 -16.36
N PHE A 45 1.46 2.67 -17.03
CA PHE A 45 0.95 3.99 -16.63
C PHE A 45 0.17 3.97 -15.30
N ALA A 46 -0.39 2.81 -14.92
CA ALA A 46 -1.04 2.61 -13.62
C ALA A 46 -0.05 2.35 -12.47
N GLY A 47 1.24 2.10 -12.77
CA GLY A 47 2.26 1.74 -11.79
C GLY A 47 2.29 0.25 -11.39
N ASP A 48 1.37 -0.55 -11.95
CA ASP A 48 1.23 -1.99 -11.74
C ASP A 48 2.24 -2.85 -12.52
N LEU A 49 2.94 -2.22 -13.48
CA LEU A 49 4.09 -2.75 -14.17
C LEU A 49 5.21 -1.71 -14.10
N LYS A 50 6.31 -2.02 -13.43
CA LYS A 50 7.52 -1.20 -13.46
C LYS A 50 8.52 -1.82 -14.41
N ILE A 51 9.11 -0.99 -15.26
CA ILE A 51 10.16 -1.38 -16.20
C ILE A 51 11.42 -0.63 -15.80
N SER A 52 12.49 -1.35 -15.49
CA SER A 52 13.80 -0.77 -15.22
C SER A 52 14.88 -1.40 -16.11
N GLY A 53 15.99 -0.69 -16.28
CA GLY A 53 17.03 -1.04 -17.27
C GLY A 53 16.77 -0.41 -18.64
N ASN A 54 17.09 -1.13 -19.71
CA ASN A 54 16.99 -0.65 -21.08
C ASN A 54 15.54 -0.74 -21.60
N VAL A 55 14.78 0.34 -21.45
CA VAL A 55 13.37 0.43 -21.90
C VAL A 55 13.19 0.12 -23.40
N MET A 56 14.19 0.37 -24.27
CA MET A 56 14.09 -0.05 -25.67
C MET A 56 14.15 -1.58 -25.84
N ALA A 57 14.81 -2.30 -24.93
CA ALA A 57 14.81 -3.76 -24.92
C ALA A 57 13.47 -4.35 -24.44
N SER A 58 12.66 -3.61 -23.65
CA SER A 58 11.30 -4.07 -23.32
C SER A 58 10.36 -4.01 -24.52
N GLN A 59 10.62 -3.13 -25.50
CA GLN A 59 9.90 -3.12 -26.78
C GLN A 59 10.22 -4.35 -27.64
N LYS A 60 11.40 -4.97 -27.46
CA LYS A 60 11.75 -6.22 -28.18
C LYS A 60 10.95 -7.43 -27.69
N LEU A 61 10.25 -7.34 -26.55
CA LEU A 61 9.36 -8.37 -26.04
C LEU A 61 8.05 -8.48 -26.83
N GLU A 62 7.88 -7.72 -27.92
CA GLU A 62 6.75 -7.88 -28.84
C GLU A 62 6.61 -9.30 -29.41
N PHE A 63 7.67 -10.12 -29.41
CA PHE A 63 7.55 -11.53 -29.78
C PHE A 63 6.62 -12.31 -28.84
N LEU A 64 6.41 -11.87 -27.58
CA LEU A 64 5.44 -12.48 -26.68
C LEU A 64 4.01 -12.36 -27.22
N LYS A 65 3.71 -11.35 -28.06
CA LYS A 65 2.43 -11.23 -28.75
C LYS A 65 2.21 -12.30 -29.82
N LYS A 66 3.28 -12.99 -30.27
CA LYS A 66 3.21 -14.11 -31.21
C LYS A 66 2.95 -15.45 -30.51
N ILE A 67 3.01 -15.47 -29.18
CA ILE A 67 2.58 -16.62 -28.39
C ILE A 67 1.05 -16.63 -28.44
N ASP A 68 0.47 -17.75 -28.87
CA ASP A 68 -0.97 -17.95 -28.84
C ASP A 68 -1.42 -17.98 -27.38
N GLY A 69 -1.99 -16.87 -26.92
CA GLY A 69 -2.44 -16.69 -25.55
C GLY A 69 -3.57 -17.65 -25.15
N GLU A 70 -4.35 -18.14 -26.12
CA GLU A 70 -5.43 -19.11 -25.90
C GLU A 70 -4.86 -20.51 -25.71
N LYS A 71 -3.89 -20.91 -26.56
CA LYS A 71 -3.15 -22.16 -26.39
C LYS A 71 -2.32 -22.18 -25.10
N LEU A 72 -1.59 -21.10 -24.81
CA LEU A 72 -0.83 -20.96 -23.56
C LEU A 72 -1.75 -21.09 -22.34
N ARG A 73 -2.93 -20.48 -22.40
CA ARG A 73 -3.94 -20.58 -21.34
C ARG A 73 -4.46 -22.00 -21.20
N ALA A 74 -4.76 -22.69 -22.29
CA ALA A 74 -5.21 -24.08 -22.26
C ALA A 74 -4.14 -25.01 -21.65
N GLU A 75 -2.87 -24.83 -22.01
CA GLU A 75 -1.75 -25.59 -21.46
C GLU A 75 -1.54 -25.30 -19.96
N MET A 76 -1.62 -24.03 -19.54
CA MET A 76 -1.49 -23.68 -18.13
C MET A 76 -2.71 -24.12 -17.30
N GLN A 77 -3.91 -24.17 -17.89
CA GLN A 77 -5.13 -24.72 -17.27
C GLN A 77 -5.00 -26.23 -17.09
N ALA A 78 -4.57 -26.94 -18.14
CA ALA A 78 -4.32 -28.39 -18.10
C ALA A 78 -3.22 -28.75 -17.09
N ALA A 79 -2.23 -27.88 -16.91
CA ALA A 79 -1.18 -28.04 -15.91
C ALA A 79 -1.61 -27.63 -14.48
N GLY A 80 -2.84 -27.15 -14.26
CA GLY A 80 -3.31 -26.65 -12.96
C GLY A 80 -2.54 -25.41 -12.46
N ARG A 81 -1.88 -24.68 -13.37
CA ARG A 81 -1.00 -23.53 -13.09
C ARG A 81 -1.70 -22.19 -13.32
N LEU A 82 -2.97 -22.20 -13.70
CA LEU A 82 -3.81 -21.00 -13.74
C LEU A 82 -4.73 -20.96 -12.52
N PRO A 83 -4.90 -19.80 -11.88
CA PRO A 83 -6.01 -19.60 -10.95
C PRO A 83 -7.32 -19.87 -11.70
N ALA A 84 -8.28 -20.51 -11.02
CA ALA A 84 -9.57 -20.90 -11.59
C ALA A 84 -10.21 -19.71 -12.34
N ALA A 85 -10.62 -19.96 -13.58
CA ALA A 85 -11.02 -18.92 -14.50
C ALA A 85 -12.27 -18.15 -14.04
N ALA A 86 -12.19 -16.82 -14.00
CA ALA A 86 -13.29 -15.96 -14.42
C ALA A 86 -12.96 -15.35 -15.81
N ALA A 87 -13.91 -15.45 -16.73
CA ALA A 87 -13.85 -14.91 -18.08
C ALA A 87 -14.06 -13.38 -18.06
N GLY A 88 -13.66 -12.71 -19.14
CA GLY A 88 -13.37 -11.27 -19.17
C GLY A 88 -14.57 -10.34 -19.33
N GLY A 89 -14.29 -9.03 -19.17
CA GLY A 89 -15.20 -7.93 -19.48
C GLY A 89 -15.03 -6.77 -18.50
N ALA A 90 -14.62 -5.61 -18.99
CA ALA A 90 -14.34 -4.42 -18.19
C ALA A 90 -15.57 -3.89 -17.42
N ALA A 91 -15.49 -3.90 -16.09
CA ALA A 91 -16.10 -2.92 -15.17
C ALA A 91 -15.82 -3.40 -13.74
N ALA A 92 -15.44 -2.47 -12.87
CA ALA A 92 -15.61 -2.51 -11.43
C ALA A 92 -14.95 -3.67 -10.65
N SER A 93 -14.33 -3.27 -9.55
CA SER A 93 -14.21 -4.07 -8.33
C SER A 93 -15.49 -4.89 -8.07
N ALA A 94 -15.41 -6.19 -8.32
CA ALA A 94 -16.27 -7.19 -7.72
C ALA A 94 -15.32 -8.30 -7.24
N ALA A 95 -14.90 -8.28 -5.97
CA ALA A 95 -15.69 -8.95 -4.94
C ALA A 95 -16.14 -10.32 -5.44
N ALA A 96 -15.33 -11.35 -5.18
CA ALA A 96 -15.89 -12.69 -5.08
C ALA A 96 -17.04 -12.59 -4.05
N ALA A 97 -18.27 -12.77 -4.53
CA ALA A 97 -19.44 -12.81 -3.68
C ALA A 97 -19.25 -13.95 -2.68
N ALA A 98 -18.85 -13.58 -1.47
CA ALA A 98 -18.98 -14.44 -0.31
C ALA A 98 -20.46 -14.63 -0.05
N SER A 99 -20.89 -15.89 0.10
CA SER A 99 -22.20 -16.21 0.65
C SER A 99 -22.38 -15.45 1.99
N PRO A 100 -23.60 -15.01 2.34
CA PRO A 100 -23.87 -14.23 3.56
C PRO A 100 -23.45 -14.92 4.88
N ASP A 101 -23.10 -16.20 4.83
CA ASP A 101 -22.76 -17.02 6.00
C ASP A 101 -21.25 -17.24 6.22
N THR A 102 -20.37 -16.85 5.31
CA THR A 102 -18.92 -17.08 5.50
C THR A 102 -18.23 -15.90 6.18
N LEU A 103 -17.37 -16.20 7.15
CA LEU A 103 -16.54 -15.21 7.85
C LEU A 103 -15.35 -14.81 6.96
N THR A 104 -15.16 -13.51 6.75
CA THR A 104 -14.04 -12.98 5.96
C THR A 104 -13.00 -12.30 6.86
N SER A 105 -11.78 -12.09 6.35
CA SER A 105 -10.75 -11.35 7.08
C SER A 105 -11.19 -9.91 7.37
N ALA A 106 -11.94 -9.28 6.47
CA ALA A 106 -12.54 -7.97 6.69
C ALA A 106 -13.50 -7.96 7.90
N ASP A 107 -14.33 -9.00 8.07
CA ASP A 107 -15.20 -9.14 9.24
C ASP A 107 -14.38 -9.26 10.54
N VAL A 108 -13.27 -10.00 10.51
CA VAL A 108 -12.37 -10.11 11.67
C VAL A 108 -11.80 -8.74 12.03
N PHE A 109 -11.36 -7.94 11.07
CA PHE A 109 -10.86 -6.59 11.35
C PHE A 109 -11.95 -5.61 11.82
N VAL A 110 -13.22 -5.81 11.45
CA VAL A 110 -14.36 -5.08 12.03
C VAL A 110 -14.49 -5.38 13.53
N ALA A 111 -14.43 -6.66 13.91
CA ALA A 111 -14.48 -7.06 15.31
C ALA A 111 -13.29 -6.51 16.12
N ILE A 112 -12.09 -6.54 15.53
CA ILE A 112 -10.88 -5.96 16.15
C ILE A 112 -11.03 -4.45 16.33
N ARG A 113 -11.57 -3.73 15.34
CA ARG A 113 -11.82 -2.29 15.45
C ARG A 113 -12.75 -1.96 16.61
N ASP A 114 -13.90 -2.64 16.68
CA ASP A 114 -14.88 -2.45 17.77
C ASP A 114 -14.23 -2.71 19.15
N TYR A 115 -13.40 -3.74 19.26
CA TYR A 115 -12.67 -4.01 20.50
C TYR A 115 -11.67 -2.90 20.84
N VAL A 116 -10.87 -2.42 19.88
CA VAL A 116 -9.89 -1.34 20.10
C VAL A 116 -10.60 -0.05 20.53
N GLU A 117 -11.71 0.31 19.88
CA GLU A 117 -12.50 1.51 20.22
C GLU A 117 -13.08 1.46 21.64
N LYS A 118 -13.47 0.27 22.11
CA LYS A 118 -13.96 0.04 23.47
C LYS A 118 -12.84 -0.01 24.53
N ASN A 119 -11.59 -0.16 24.11
CA ASN A 119 -10.43 -0.32 25.00
C ASN A 119 -9.33 0.71 24.66
N PRO A 120 -9.55 2.01 24.88
CA PRO A 120 -8.63 3.08 24.47
C PRO A 120 -7.26 3.00 25.16
N ASP A 121 -7.17 2.33 26.32
CA ASP A 121 -5.92 2.15 27.06
C ASP A 121 -4.91 1.26 26.32
N LEU A 122 -5.37 0.42 25.38
CA LEU A 122 -4.50 -0.48 24.61
C LEU A 122 -3.39 0.26 23.86
N ALA A 123 -3.69 1.44 23.28
CA ALA A 123 -2.68 2.23 22.58
C ALA A 123 -1.57 2.70 23.53
N SER A 124 -1.94 3.16 24.73
CA SER A 124 -0.98 3.59 25.74
C SER A 124 -0.13 2.45 26.30
N GLN A 125 -0.67 1.23 26.36
CA GLN A 125 0.02 0.04 26.87
C GLN A 125 0.90 -0.63 25.82
N LEU A 126 0.42 -0.73 24.58
CA LEU A 126 1.07 -1.52 23.55
C LEU A 126 2.05 -0.69 22.72
N LYS A 127 1.74 0.57 22.39
CA LYS A 127 2.64 1.49 21.66
C LYS A 127 3.29 0.84 20.43
N THR A 128 2.51 0.17 19.58
CA THR A 128 3.03 -0.63 18.47
C THR A 128 2.06 -0.62 17.31
N ILE A 129 2.59 -0.53 16.09
CA ILE A 129 1.83 -0.65 14.85
C ILE A 129 2.05 -2.02 14.22
N PHE A 130 0.96 -2.74 13.96
CA PHE A 130 0.96 -4.05 13.31
C PHE A 130 0.40 -3.94 11.90
N GLN A 131 1.16 -4.41 10.92
CA GLN A 131 0.71 -4.62 9.54
C GLN A 131 0.40 -6.11 9.33
N PHE A 132 -0.73 -6.39 8.70
CA PHE A 132 -1.11 -7.70 8.20
C PHE A 132 -1.11 -7.67 6.67
N ARG A 133 -0.37 -8.57 6.04
CA ARG A 133 -0.41 -8.83 4.59
C ARG A 133 -0.91 -10.25 4.43
N LEU A 134 -2.15 -10.37 3.97
CA LEU A 134 -2.80 -11.63 3.72
C LEU A 134 -2.63 -11.98 2.25
N ALA A 135 -2.25 -13.20 1.94
CA ALA A 135 -2.19 -13.73 0.58
C ALA A 135 -3.35 -14.68 0.31
N ASN A 136 -3.76 -14.82 -0.95
CA ASN A 136 -4.74 -15.82 -1.41
C ASN A 136 -6.12 -15.75 -0.67
N PRO A 137 -6.92 -14.69 -0.86
CA PRO A 137 -6.69 -13.53 -1.73
C PRO A 137 -5.83 -12.46 -1.05
N ASP A 138 -5.17 -11.64 -1.89
CA ASP A 138 -4.31 -10.57 -1.40
C ASP A 138 -5.13 -9.46 -0.73
N SER A 139 -4.79 -9.16 0.51
CA SER A 139 -5.37 -8.04 1.26
C SER A 139 -4.39 -7.53 2.31
N ALA A 140 -4.54 -6.27 2.69
CA ALA A 140 -3.69 -5.62 3.67
C ALA A 140 -4.55 -4.92 4.71
N HIS A 141 -4.14 -5.00 5.97
CA HIS A 141 -4.81 -4.36 7.10
C HIS A 141 -3.79 -3.94 8.15
N PHE A 142 -4.13 -2.96 8.98
CA PHE A 142 -3.26 -2.53 10.06
C PHE A 142 -4.01 -2.28 11.35
N ILE A 143 -3.27 -2.40 12.46
CA ILE A 143 -3.69 -2.01 13.81
C ILE A 143 -2.62 -1.03 14.30
N ASP A 144 -2.96 0.25 14.38
CA ASP A 144 -2.11 1.28 14.96
C ASP A 144 -2.50 1.46 16.43
N LEU A 145 -1.63 1.02 17.33
CA LEU A 145 -1.77 1.22 18.78
C LEU A 145 -0.62 2.08 19.31
N LYS A 146 -0.10 3.01 18.51
CA LYS A 146 1.04 3.86 18.88
C LYS A 146 0.60 5.14 19.57
N GLU A 147 -0.48 5.75 19.07
CA GLU A 147 -0.96 7.05 19.51
C GLU A 147 -2.48 7.07 19.70
N GLY A 148 -2.94 8.02 20.53
CA GLY A 148 -4.36 8.26 20.76
C GLY A 148 -5.11 7.05 21.34
N LYS A 149 -6.29 6.77 20.79
CA LYS A 149 -7.15 5.63 21.18
C LYS A 149 -6.85 4.34 20.42
N GLY A 150 -5.85 4.38 19.54
CA GLY A 150 -5.61 3.34 18.56
C GLY A 150 -6.59 3.35 17.39
N SER A 151 -6.21 2.75 16.27
CA SER A 151 -7.02 2.67 15.06
C SER A 151 -6.78 1.36 14.31
N VAL A 152 -7.80 0.92 13.56
CA VAL A 152 -7.75 -0.30 12.74
C VAL A 152 -8.25 0.01 11.34
N GLY A 153 -7.41 -0.20 10.34
CA GLY A 153 -7.67 0.17 8.95
C GLY A 153 -7.40 -0.94 7.96
N ALA A 154 -7.94 -0.77 6.75
CA ALA A 154 -7.56 -1.55 5.58
C ALA A 154 -6.39 -0.84 4.85
N GLY A 155 -5.62 -1.61 4.10
CA GLY A 155 -4.46 -1.15 3.35
C GLY A 155 -3.13 -1.36 4.08
N MET A 156 -2.09 -0.73 3.52
CA MET A 156 -0.75 -0.75 4.09
C MET A 156 -0.56 0.44 5.02
N HIS A 157 -0.08 0.18 6.22
CA HIS A 157 0.47 1.17 7.11
C HIS A 157 1.87 1.54 6.66
N ALA A 158 2.20 2.81 6.83
CA ALA A 158 3.31 3.40 6.12
C ALA A 158 4.64 3.35 6.90
N SER A 159 4.56 3.14 8.23
CA SER A 159 5.70 2.81 9.07
C SER A 159 5.30 1.78 10.15
N PRO A 160 5.02 0.52 9.76
CA PRO A 160 4.65 -0.51 10.71
C PRO A 160 5.87 -0.91 11.58
N ASP A 161 5.63 -1.12 12.87
CA ASP A 161 6.67 -1.64 13.77
C ASP A 161 6.83 -3.16 13.60
N VAL A 162 5.74 -3.84 13.22
CA VAL A 162 5.68 -5.29 12.97
C VAL A 162 4.87 -5.55 11.72
N THR A 163 5.38 -6.41 10.82
CA THR A 163 4.64 -6.88 9.65
C THR A 163 4.47 -8.40 9.70
N LEU A 164 3.23 -8.86 9.55
CA LEU A 164 2.83 -10.25 9.54
C LEU A 164 2.38 -10.65 8.13
N ASP A 165 3.07 -11.63 7.55
CA ASP A 165 2.77 -12.21 6.25
C ASP A 165 2.24 -13.63 6.43
N LEU A 166 1.03 -13.89 5.97
CA LEU A 166 0.39 -15.20 6.03
C LEU A 166 -0.72 -15.31 4.99
N SER A 167 -1.25 -16.50 4.75
CA SER A 167 -2.43 -16.64 3.89
C SER A 167 -3.69 -16.15 4.59
N ASN A 168 -4.69 -15.71 3.83
CA ASN A 168 -6.01 -15.37 4.35
C ASN A 168 -6.67 -16.56 5.06
N GLU A 169 -6.47 -17.77 4.55
CA GLU A 169 -6.93 -19.01 5.18
C GLU A 169 -6.28 -19.24 6.55
N ASP A 170 -4.94 -19.19 6.62
CA ASP A 170 -4.20 -19.36 7.88
C ASP A 170 -4.56 -18.25 8.89
N PHE A 171 -4.81 -17.02 8.42
CA PHE A 171 -5.28 -15.92 9.26
C PHE A 171 -6.67 -16.19 9.86
N LEU A 172 -7.62 -16.67 9.07
CA LEU A 172 -8.95 -17.04 9.56
C LEU A 172 -8.90 -18.22 10.52
N ALA A 173 -8.07 -19.23 10.24
CA ALA A 173 -7.82 -20.33 11.16
C ALA A 173 -7.19 -19.85 12.48
N MET A 174 -6.23 -18.92 12.41
CA MET A 174 -5.56 -18.36 13.58
C MET A 174 -6.51 -17.54 14.46
N THR A 175 -7.37 -16.73 13.85
CA THR A 175 -8.30 -15.83 14.55
C THR A 175 -9.51 -16.56 15.13
N SER A 176 -9.90 -17.69 14.54
CA SER A 176 -10.91 -18.61 15.10
C SER A 176 -10.35 -19.61 16.13
N GLY A 177 -9.02 -19.64 16.34
CA GLY A 177 -8.35 -20.59 17.22
C GLY A 177 -8.13 -21.99 16.61
N GLY A 178 -8.48 -22.20 15.34
CA GLY A 178 -8.21 -23.43 14.59
C GLY A 178 -6.73 -23.62 14.20
N ALA A 179 -5.93 -22.57 14.24
CA ALA A 179 -4.48 -22.63 14.04
C ALA A 179 -3.72 -21.88 15.15
N ASP A 180 -2.58 -22.44 15.55
CA ASP A 180 -1.70 -21.80 16.52
C ASP A 180 -0.67 -20.88 15.80
N PRO A 181 -0.57 -19.60 16.18
CA PRO A 181 0.33 -18.65 15.53
C PRO A 181 1.81 -19.04 15.63
N GLN A 182 2.21 -19.65 16.75
CA GLN A 182 3.59 -20.08 16.96
C GLN A 182 3.94 -21.25 16.04
N LYS A 183 3.03 -22.22 15.86
CA LYS A 183 3.18 -23.30 14.88
C LYS A 183 3.23 -22.78 13.45
N LEU A 184 2.36 -21.83 13.08
CA LEU A 184 2.40 -21.22 11.75
C LEU A 184 3.72 -20.49 11.48
N TYR A 185 4.28 -19.84 12.50
CA TYR A 185 5.59 -19.18 12.40
C TYR A 185 6.73 -20.17 12.17
N PHE A 186 6.83 -21.22 13.01
CA PHE A 186 7.86 -22.25 12.85
C PHE A 186 7.71 -23.06 11.56
N ALA A 187 6.48 -23.19 11.03
CA ALA A 187 6.22 -23.81 9.73
C ALA A 187 6.52 -22.88 8.54
N GLY A 188 6.88 -21.62 8.77
CA GLY A 188 7.14 -20.62 7.73
C GLY A 188 5.89 -20.09 7.01
N LYS A 189 4.69 -20.48 7.47
CA LYS A 189 3.39 -20.01 6.95
C LYS A 189 3.01 -18.63 7.45
N LEU A 190 3.45 -18.28 8.65
CA LEU A 190 3.45 -16.93 9.19
C LEU A 190 4.89 -16.41 9.19
N LYS A 191 5.17 -15.35 8.46
CA LYS A 191 6.45 -14.64 8.56
C LYS A 191 6.23 -13.34 9.29
N ILE A 192 7.13 -13.03 10.21
CA ILE A 192 7.10 -11.80 11.00
C ILE A 192 8.37 -11.03 10.68
N SER A 193 8.21 -9.78 10.27
CA SER A 193 9.32 -8.84 10.04
C SER A 193 9.15 -7.58 10.88
N GLY A 194 10.25 -6.84 11.08
CA GLY A 194 10.30 -5.72 12.03
C GLY A 194 10.56 -6.19 13.46
N ASN A 195 9.85 -5.63 14.45
CA ASN A 195 10.01 -5.95 15.86
C ASN A 195 9.27 -7.25 16.23
N VAL A 196 9.92 -8.39 15.99
CA VAL A 196 9.36 -9.72 16.28
C VAL A 196 8.94 -9.87 17.75
N MET A 197 9.66 -9.27 18.70
CA MET A 197 9.26 -9.35 20.11
C MET A 197 7.94 -8.61 20.38
N ALA A 198 7.71 -7.48 19.70
CA ALA A 198 6.47 -6.75 19.81
C ALA A 198 5.27 -7.51 19.20
N SER A 199 5.49 -8.48 18.30
CA SER A 199 4.41 -9.33 17.77
C SER A 199 3.65 -10.08 18.86
N GLN A 200 4.30 -10.41 19.98
CA GLN A 200 3.66 -11.08 21.12
C GLN A 200 2.59 -10.22 21.78
N LYS A 201 2.63 -8.89 21.59
CA LYS A 201 1.60 -8.00 22.12
C LYS A 201 0.23 -8.26 21.49
N LEU A 202 0.16 -8.84 20.29
CA LEU A 202 -1.10 -9.25 19.64
C LEU A 202 -1.90 -10.28 20.45
N MET A 203 -1.33 -10.86 21.52
CA MET A 203 -2.05 -11.74 22.45
C MET A 203 -3.27 -11.07 23.09
N PHE A 204 -3.35 -9.73 23.11
CA PHE A 204 -4.57 -9.03 23.53
C PHE A 204 -5.80 -9.39 22.68
N LEU A 205 -5.61 -9.78 21.40
CA LEU A 205 -6.69 -10.20 20.51
C LEU A 205 -7.44 -11.44 21.03
N LYS A 206 -6.79 -12.27 21.86
CA LYS A 206 -7.46 -13.41 22.53
C LYS A 206 -8.52 -12.98 23.55
N LYS A 207 -8.51 -11.71 23.95
CA LYS A 207 -9.51 -11.12 24.87
C LYS A 207 -10.72 -10.55 24.15
N VAL A 208 -10.73 -10.56 22.81
CA VAL A 208 -11.91 -10.20 22.03
C VAL A 208 -12.98 -11.25 22.31
N ASP A 209 -14.09 -10.82 22.92
CA ASP A 209 -15.21 -11.69 23.22
C ASP A 209 -15.92 -12.13 21.91
N PRO A 210 -16.08 -13.45 21.67
CA PRO A 210 -16.68 -13.94 20.42
C PRO A 210 -18.09 -13.43 20.15
N LYS A 211 -18.90 -13.21 21.20
CA LYS A 211 -20.27 -12.70 21.05
C LYS A 211 -20.25 -11.24 20.62
N SER A 212 -19.42 -10.42 21.26
CA SER A 212 -19.22 -9.01 20.90
C SER A 212 -18.68 -8.88 19.47
N ALA A 213 -17.76 -9.76 19.06
CA ALA A 213 -17.26 -9.81 17.69
C ALA A 213 -18.37 -10.12 16.68
N GLN A 214 -19.21 -11.12 16.95
CA GLN A 214 -20.36 -11.46 16.09
C GLN A 214 -21.35 -10.28 16.00
N GLU A 215 -21.67 -9.64 17.11
CA GLU A 215 -22.57 -8.48 17.13
C GLU A 215 -22.03 -7.31 16.29
N ALA A 216 -20.73 -7.02 16.40
CA ALA A 216 -20.07 -5.98 15.61
C ALA A 216 -20.10 -6.31 14.10
N ILE A 217 -19.83 -7.57 13.74
CA ILE A 217 -19.88 -8.05 12.35
C ILE A 217 -21.30 -7.99 11.79
N THR A 218 -22.29 -8.50 12.52
CA THR A 218 -23.70 -8.47 12.10
C THR A 218 -24.20 -7.04 11.94
N LYS A 219 -23.86 -6.14 12.86
CA LYS A 219 -24.18 -4.71 12.76
C LYS A 219 -23.54 -4.08 11.52
N ALA A 220 -22.26 -4.35 11.27
CA ALA A 220 -21.56 -3.85 10.08
C ALA A 220 -22.19 -4.37 8.78
N ARG A 221 -22.52 -5.66 8.71
CA ARG A 221 -23.20 -6.27 7.55
C ARG A 221 -24.60 -5.70 7.34
N ALA A 222 -25.38 -5.53 8.40
CA ALA A 222 -26.73 -4.95 8.35
C ALA A 222 -26.75 -3.48 7.92
N ALA A 223 -25.68 -2.74 8.22
CA ALA A 223 -25.49 -1.37 7.76
C ALA A 223 -25.03 -1.25 6.29
N GLY A 224 -25.08 -2.34 5.51
CA GLY A 224 -24.58 -2.38 4.13
C GLY A 224 -23.06 -2.59 4.01
N GLY A 225 -22.39 -2.96 5.11
CA GLY A 225 -20.94 -3.18 5.19
C GLY A 225 -20.45 -4.54 4.68
N GLY A 226 -21.29 -5.31 3.99
CA GLY A 226 -20.83 -6.37 3.10
C GLY A 226 -20.42 -5.74 1.77
N GLN A 227 -19.19 -5.26 1.66
CA GLN A 227 -18.66 -4.55 0.48
C GLN A 227 -19.53 -3.36 0.03
N GLN A 228 -19.35 -2.23 0.70
CA GLN A 228 -19.41 -0.95 0.00
C GLN A 228 -18.36 -0.01 0.58
N ALA A 229 -17.40 0.38 -0.27
CA ALA A 229 -16.91 1.74 -0.22
C ALA A 229 -18.14 2.65 -0.36
N ALA A 230 -18.61 3.21 0.73
CA ALA A 230 -19.57 4.29 0.74
C ALA A 230 -18.93 5.48 1.43
N ALA A 231 -18.57 6.45 0.61
CA ALA A 231 -18.51 7.84 1.05
C ALA A 231 -19.84 8.17 1.75
N ALA A 232 -19.79 8.43 3.05
CA ALA A 232 -20.78 9.22 3.77
C ALA A 232 -20.16 9.71 5.08
N THR A 233 -19.59 10.92 5.00
CA THR A 233 -19.54 11.95 6.06
C THR A 233 -20.05 11.52 7.45
N THR A 234 -19.12 11.16 8.33
CA THR A 234 -19.11 11.61 9.72
C THR A 234 -17.67 11.86 10.12
N THR A 235 -17.45 12.99 10.77
CA THR A 235 -16.17 13.65 11.06
C THR A 235 -15.25 12.82 11.97
N ALA A 236 -14.58 11.82 11.42
CA ALA A 236 -13.20 11.54 11.75
C ALA A 236 -12.37 12.36 10.76
N LYS A 237 -11.49 13.23 11.26
CA LYS A 237 -10.65 14.12 10.46
C LYS A 237 -9.89 13.27 9.43
N ALA A 238 -10.35 13.29 8.17
CA ALA A 238 -9.71 12.59 7.08
C ALA A 238 -8.25 13.03 6.99
N ALA A 239 -7.34 12.13 6.64
CA ALA A 239 -5.96 12.50 6.36
C ALA A 239 -5.99 13.64 5.33
N ARG A 240 -5.46 14.80 5.72
CA ARG A 240 -5.52 16.03 4.93
C ARG A 240 -4.45 16.03 3.85
N ALA A 241 -3.38 15.25 4.04
CA ALA A 241 -2.24 15.24 3.12
C ALA A 241 -2.62 14.88 1.66
N PRO A 242 -3.41 13.84 1.37
CA PRO A 242 -3.80 13.54 -0.02
C PRO A 242 -4.60 14.67 -0.70
N GLU A 243 -5.50 15.33 0.04
CA GLU A 243 -6.30 16.44 -0.49
C GLU A 243 -5.43 17.68 -0.75
N ILE A 244 -4.52 17.99 0.16
CA ILE A 244 -3.55 19.09 0.02
C ILE A 244 -2.62 18.83 -1.18
N MET A 245 -2.15 17.60 -1.37
CA MET A 245 -1.27 17.23 -2.49
C MET A 245 -2.01 17.28 -3.83
N LYS A 246 -3.30 16.90 -3.86
CA LYS A 246 -4.14 17.09 -5.04
C LYS A 246 -4.30 18.58 -5.38
N ALA A 247 -4.64 19.41 -4.39
CA ALA A 247 -4.76 20.86 -4.57
C ALA A 247 -3.44 21.50 -5.01
N LEU A 248 -2.31 21.00 -4.50
CA LEU A 248 -0.99 21.40 -4.94
C LEU A 248 -0.77 21.08 -6.42
N GLY A 249 -1.12 19.87 -6.87
CA GLY A 249 -0.98 19.46 -8.27
C GLY A 249 -1.80 20.35 -9.22
N GLU A 250 -3.04 20.69 -8.82
CA GLU A 250 -3.87 21.65 -9.56
C GLU A 250 -3.25 23.04 -9.61
N ARG A 251 -2.65 23.52 -8.51
CA ARG A 251 -1.94 24.82 -8.47
C ARG A 251 -0.69 24.82 -9.35
N LEU A 252 0.15 23.78 -9.28
CA LEU A 252 1.36 23.67 -10.12
C LEU A 252 1.03 23.54 -11.61
N THR A 253 -0.13 22.98 -11.94
CA THR A 253 -0.64 22.95 -13.33
C THR A 253 -1.05 24.34 -13.81
N LYS A 254 -1.70 25.14 -12.95
CA LYS A 254 -2.12 26.52 -13.27
C LYS A 254 -0.95 27.51 -13.26
N GLU A 255 0.04 27.26 -12.42
CA GLU A 255 1.18 28.16 -12.17
C GLU A 255 2.51 27.38 -12.23
N PRO A 256 2.95 26.94 -13.42
CA PRO A 256 4.17 26.13 -13.57
C PRO A 256 5.46 26.88 -13.19
N ALA A 257 5.40 28.21 -13.07
CA ALA A 257 6.50 29.02 -12.56
C ALA A 257 6.88 28.65 -11.11
N LEU A 258 5.89 28.28 -10.27
CA LEU A 258 6.12 27.89 -8.88
C LEU A 258 6.93 26.60 -8.76
N ALA A 259 6.74 25.65 -9.69
CA ALA A 259 7.57 24.45 -9.74
C ALA A 259 9.02 24.78 -10.12
N LYS A 260 9.21 25.70 -11.09
CA LYS A 260 10.56 26.13 -11.50
C LYS A 260 11.31 26.84 -10.37
N GLU A 261 10.60 27.54 -9.47
CA GLU A 261 11.19 28.17 -8.28
C GLU A 261 11.80 27.15 -7.31
N LEU A 262 11.34 25.88 -7.30
CA LEU A 262 11.95 24.81 -6.52
C LEU A 262 13.39 24.57 -6.96
N GLY A 263 13.66 24.54 -8.27
CA GLY A 263 14.99 24.31 -8.84
C GLY A 263 15.62 22.96 -8.47
N GLY A 264 14.78 21.95 -8.22
CA GLY A 264 15.15 20.58 -7.89
C GLY A 264 14.03 19.82 -7.17
N THR A 265 14.23 18.52 -6.96
CA THR A 265 13.23 17.65 -6.33
C THR A 265 13.22 17.79 -4.82
N VAL A 266 12.02 17.91 -4.22
CA VAL A 266 11.80 17.92 -2.78
C VAL A 266 10.85 16.79 -2.40
N ALA A 267 11.12 16.10 -1.30
CA ALA A 267 10.24 15.08 -0.76
C ALA A 267 9.50 15.61 0.48
N ILE A 268 8.20 15.30 0.58
CA ILE A 268 7.37 15.57 1.75
C ILE A 268 6.89 14.22 2.27
N LYS A 269 7.32 13.86 3.48
CA LYS A 269 6.89 12.68 4.21
C LYS A 269 5.85 13.11 5.25
N VAL A 270 4.63 12.62 5.08
CA VAL A 270 3.53 12.86 6.02
C VAL A 270 3.01 11.53 6.54
N GLY A 271 3.16 11.29 7.84
CA GLY A 271 2.96 9.95 8.39
C GLY A 271 3.96 8.96 7.77
N GLY A 272 3.51 8.10 6.86
CA GLY A 272 4.45 7.38 6.00
C GLY A 272 4.10 7.38 4.52
N ASP A 273 3.17 8.22 4.09
CA ASP A 273 3.14 8.56 2.69
C ASP A 273 4.32 9.48 2.38
N VAL A 274 4.94 9.27 1.22
CA VAL A 274 6.00 10.13 0.72
C VAL A 274 5.58 10.65 -0.63
N TRP A 275 5.55 11.97 -0.76
CA TRP A 275 5.35 12.63 -2.04
C TRP A 275 6.62 13.31 -2.47
N THR A 276 6.92 13.27 -3.76
CA THR A 276 8.02 14.00 -4.36
C THR A 276 7.46 15.07 -5.28
N ILE A 277 8.05 16.26 -5.24
CA ILE A 277 7.70 17.39 -6.10
C ILE A 277 8.97 17.75 -6.86
N ASP A 278 8.93 17.68 -8.19
CA ASP A 278 10.05 18.07 -9.04
C ASP A 278 9.94 19.53 -9.53
N ASP A 279 10.99 20.01 -10.19
CA ASP A 279 11.06 21.35 -10.77
C ASP A 279 10.17 21.56 -12.00
N LYS A 280 9.47 20.51 -12.42
CA LYS A 280 8.51 20.50 -13.54
C LYS A 280 7.07 20.51 -13.05
N GLY A 281 6.85 20.40 -11.74
CA GLY A 281 5.54 20.41 -11.11
C GLY A 281 4.89 19.03 -11.04
N THR A 282 5.64 17.98 -11.33
CA THR A 282 5.19 16.60 -11.19
C THR A 282 5.16 16.24 -9.71
N ILE A 283 4.01 15.74 -9.26
CA ILE A 283 3.86 15.16 -7.93
C ILE A 283 3.89 13.64 -8.08
N GLY A 284 4.96 13.03 -7.58
CA GLY A 284 5.09 11.58 -7.46
C GLY A 284 4.66 11.10 -6.07
N HIS A 285 4.17 9.86 -5.99
CA HIS A 285 4.05 9.14 -4.73
C HIS A 285 5.15 8.08 -4.68
N ALA A 286 5.99 8.14 -3.66
CA ALA A 286 7.14 7.27 -3.48
C ALA A 286 6.95 6.38 -2.25
N SER A 287 7.53 5.18 -2.28
CA SER A 287 7.61 4.32 -1.11
C SER A 287 8.65 4.84 -0.11
N VAL A 288 8.41 4.63 1.18
CA VAL A 288 9.36 4.97 2.25
C VAL A 288 10.66 4.18 2.03
N GLY A 289 11.74 4.88 1.66
CA GLY A 289 13.07 4.30 1.41
C GLY A 289 13.44 4.06 -0.06
N GLY A 290 12.63 4.53 -1.03
CA GLY A 290 12.93 4.46 -2.46
C GLY A 290 14.09 5.38 -2.92
N ALA A 291 14.65 5.10 -4.09
CA ALA A 291 15.73 5.89 -4.69
C ALA A 291 15.37 7.38 -4.91
N ASP A 292 14.08 7.69 -5.02
CA ASP A 292 13.55 9.05 -5.19
C ASP A 292 13.71 9.93 -3.93
N LEU A 293 13.81 9.34 -2.74
CA LEU A 293 14.17 10.06 -1.52
C LEU A 293 15.67 10.39 -1.47
N ALA A 294 16.52 9.53 -2.04
CA ALA A 294 17.97 9.73 -2.06
C ALA A 294 18.39 10.82 -3.06
N SER A 295 17.57 11.10 -4.07
CA SER A 295 17.80 12.16 -5.06
C SER A 295 17.14 13.50 -4.68
N ALA A 296 16.27 13.52 -3.65
CA ALA A 296 15.64 14.74 -3.17
C ALA A 296 16.66 15.68 -2.51
N LYS A 297 16.60 16.97 -2.87
CA LYS A 297 17.46 18.03 -2.32
C LYS A 297 17.10 18.37 -0.87
N ALA A 298 15.84 18.17 -0.51
CA ALA A 298 15.35 18.27 0.86
C ALA A 298 14.23 17.26 1.08
N VAL A 299 14.16 16.73 2.29
CA VAL A 299 13.11 15.85 2.77
C VAL A 299 12.46 16.52 3.99
N LEU A 300 11.18 16.85 3.89
CA LEU A 300 10.40 17.41 4.98
C LEU A 300 9.60 16.28 5.61
N THR A 301 9.82 15.99 6.89
CA THR A 301 9.04 15.00 7.64
C THR A 301 8.17 15.71 8.67
N MET A 302 6.87 15.44 8.66
CA MET A 302 5.91 16.03 9.59
C MET A 302 4.66 15.15 9.77
N SER A 303 3.81 15.46 10.75
CA SER A 303 2.50 14.81 10.91
C SER A 303 1.48 15.33 9.88
N ASP A 304 0.38 14.61 9.68
CA ASP A 304 -0.75 15.10 8.85
C ASP A 304 -1.30 16.43 9.36
N GLU A 305 -1.23 16.64 10.67
CA GLU A 305 -1.73 17.84 11.31
C GLU A 305 -0.85 19.05 11.09
N ASP A 306 0.47 18.84 11.21
CA ASP A 306 1.45 19.88 10.95
C ASP A 306 1.53 20.19 9.46
N PHE A 307 1.35 19.19 8.58
CA PHE A 307 1.27 19.42 7.14
C PHE A 307 0.07 20.27 6.76
N ALA A 308 -1.09 20.02 7.36
CA ALA A 308 -2.25 20.87 7.17
C ALA A 308 -2.06 22.30 7.73
N GLU A 309 -1.40 22.45 8.89
CA GLU A 309 -1.07 23.77 9.45
C GLU A 309 -0.13 24.55 8.52
N VAL A 310 0.88 23.87 7.98
CA VAL A 310 1.82 24.41 6.99
C VAL A 310 1.12 24.77 5.69
N ALA A 311 0.24 23.91 5.18
CA ALA A 311 -0.52 24.17 3.96
C ALA A 311 -1.56 25.30 4.13
N LYS A 312 -2.00 25.57 5.36
CA LYS A 312 -2.88 26.69 5.66
C LYS A 312 -2.11 28.00 5.77
N THR A 313 -1.03 28.01 6.54
CA THR A 313 -0.33 29.24 6.96
C THR A 313 0.87 29.59 6.09
N GLY A 314 1.50 28.59 5.47
CA GLY A 314 2.82 28.68 4.84
C GLY A 314 3.99 28.70 5.85
N ASP A 315 3.73 28.53 7.16
CA ASP A 315 4.74 28.67 8.22
C ASP A 315 5.62 27.42 8.40
N LEU A 316 6.43 27.11 7.39
CA LEU A 316 7.43 26.05 7.47
C LEU A 316 8.55 26.36 8.48
N ARG A 317 8.94 27.63 8.60
CA ARG A 317 10.03 28.06 9.48
C ARG A 317 9.66 27.91 10.95
N GLY A 318 8.46 28.36 11.33
CA GLY A 318 7.96 28.18 12.69
C GLY A 318 7.69 26.70 12.99
N GLY A 319 7.18 25.92 12.04
CA GLY A 319 7.05 24.47 12.17
C GLY A 319 8.39 23.78 12.46
N PHE A 320 9.45 24.17 11.76
CA PHE A 320 10.80 23.65 11.98
C PHE A 320 11.37 24.07 13.35
N GLN A 321 11.25 25.34 13.73
CA GLN A 321 11.73 25.85 15.02
C GLN A 321 11.01 25.21 16.22
N ARG A 322 9.74 24.85 16.07
CA ARG A 322 8.94 24.16 17.10
C ARG A 322 9.13 22.63 17.10
N GLY A 323 9.97 22.09 16.21
CA GLY A 323 10.21 20.65 16.07
C GLY A 323 9.08 19.85 15.43
N LYS A 324 8.06 20.53 14.89
CA LYS A 324 6.88 19.94 14.21
C LYS A 324 7.19 19.52 12.77
N VAL A 325 8.18 20.18 12.16
CA VAL A 325 8.70 19.84 10.84
C VAL A 325 10.17 19.50 11.00
N ARG A 326 10.56 18.33 10.54
CA ARG A 326 11.98 17.97 10.40
C ARG A 326 12.38 18.19 8.95
N ILE A 327 13.51 18.86 8.74
CA ILE A 327 14.07 19.08 7.41
C ILE A 327 15.44 18.39 7.37
N ASP A 328 15.55 17.38 6.53
CA ASP A 328 16.82 16.71 6.23
C ASP A 328 17.25 17.11 4.81
N GLY A 329 18.51 17.55 4.62
CA GLY A 329 19.01 18.08 3.34
C GLY A 329 19.13 19.61 3.29
N ASP A 330 19.04 20.20 2.10
CA ASP A 330 19.25 21.64 1.88
C ASP A 330 18.02 22.47 2.26
N ILE A 331 18.10 23.17 3.38
CA ILE A 331 17.00 23.97 3.95
C ILE A 331 16.47 25.07 3.02
N ARG A 332 17.26 25.52 2.04
CA ARG A 332 16.82 26.54 1.07
C ARG A 332 15.69 26.01 0.17
N TYR A 333 15.66 24.71 -0.08
CA TYR A 333 14.58 24.07 -0.84
C TYR A 333 13.28 24.00 -0.04
N ALA A 334 13.36 23.80 1.28
CA ALA A 334 12.18 23.88 2.14
C ALA A 334 11.57 25.30 2.17
N GLN A 335 12.40 26.35 2.09
CA GLN A 335 11.92 27.75 2.04
C GLN A 335 11.18 28.09 0.74
N ARG A 336 11.45 27.35 -0.35
CA ARG A 336 10.81 27.53 -1.66
C ARG A 336 9.41 26.90 -1.73
N LEU A 337 9.02 26.12 -0.74
CA LEU A 337 7.67 25.55 -0.61
C LEU A 337 6.62 26.56 -0.08
N GLY A 338 6.89 27.86 -0.18
CA GLY A 338 5.95 28.92 0.23
C GLY A 338 4.61 28.88 -0.51
N PHE A 339 4.59 28.28 -1.70
CA PHE A 339 3.38 28.05 -2.49
C PHE A 339 2.43 27.00 -1.89
N LEU A 340 2.83 26.29 -0.82
CA LEU A 340 1.92 25.44 -0.05
C LEU A 340 0.84 26.25 0.67
N LYS A 341 1.09 27.54 0.93
CA LYS A 341 0.19 28.42 1.67
C LYS A 341 -1.19 28.52 1.02
N GLY A 342 -2.25 28.39 1.82
CA GLY A 342 -3.64 28.45 1.38
C GLY A 342 -4.07 27.26 0.53
N LEU A 343 -3.43 26.10 0.68
CA LEU A 343 -3.90 24.83 0.10
C LEU A 343 -4.80 24.04 1.05
N ALA A 344 -4.78 24.36 2.34
CA ALA A 344 -5.71 23.82 3.33
C ALA A 344 -6.63 24.94 3.87
N SER A 345 -7.90 24.61 4.11
CA SER A 345 -8.94 25.48 4.66
C SER A 345 -8.97 25.50 6.19
#